data_AF-A0A6S5RZ59-F1
#
_entry.id   AF-A0A6S5RZ59-F1
#
_cell.length_a   1.000
_cell.length_b   1.000
_cell.length_c   1.000
_cell.angle_alpha   90.00
_cell.angle_beta   90.00
_cell.angle_gamma   90.00
#
_symmetry.space_group_name_H-M   'P 1'
#
loop_
_entity.id
_entity.type
_entity.pdbx_description
1 polymer ?
#
loop_
_entity_poly.entity_id
_entity_poly.type
_entity_poly.pdbx_seq_one_letter_code
_entity_poly.pdbx_strand_id
1 'polypeptide(L)' 'MQHATTLHAHPACDEFRVYELRRAARIAGIRYIPAKPRLIKPAPSRPFGGDAA' A
#
# COMPACT_ATOMS: atom_id res chain seq x y z
N MET A 1 -6.38 15.13 -12.08
CA MET A 1 -5.39 14.19 -11.52
C MET A 1 -6.06 12.85 -11.31
N GLN A 2 -5.66 11.78 -12.02
CA GLN A 2 -6.21 10.45 -11.78
C GLN A 2 -5.44 9.82 -10.63
N HIS A 3 -6.06 9.71 -9.45
CA HIS A 3 -5.51 8.86 -8.40
C HIS A 3 -5.59 7.42 -8.90
N ALA A 4 -4.45 6.81 -9.19
CA ALA A 4 -4.39 5.40 -9.53
C ALA A 4 -4.81 4.60 -8.29
N THR A 5 -6.06 4.11 -8.28
CA THR A 5 -6.52 3.23 -7.21
C THR A 5 -5.71 1.93 -7.29
N THR A 6 -5.24 1.47 -6.13
CA THR A 6 -4.47 0.23 -6.03
C THR A 6 -5.05 -0.64 -4.92
N LEU A 7 -5.16 -1.93 -5.18
CA LEU A 7 -5.66 -2.91 -4.23
C LEU A 7 -4.52 -3.83 -3.79
N HIS A 8 -4.40 -4.14 -2.50
CA HIS A 8 -3.39 -5.05 -1.97
C HIS A 8 -3.99 -5.93 -0.88
N ALA A 9 -3.44 -7.14 -0.72
CA ALA A 9 -3.82 -8.03 0.38
C ALA A 9 -2.95 -7.78 1.61
N HIS A 10 -3.53 -8.02 2.78
CA HIS A 10 -2.77 -8.07 4.03
C HIS A 10 -1.87 -9.32 4.06
N PRO A 11 -0.68 -9.31 4.68
CA PRO A 11 0.18 -10.49 4.74
C PRO A 11 -0.47 -11.72 5.43
N ALA A 12 -1.39 -11.48 6.36
CA ALA A 12 -2.17 -12.54 7.03
C ALA A 12 -3.43 -12.98 6.26
N CYS A 13 -3.58 -12.53 5.02
CA CYS A 13 -4.70 -12.89 4.16
C CYS A 13 -4.49 -14.31 3.61
N ASP A 14 -5.53 -15.13 3.66
CA ASP A 14 -5.48 -16.47 3.07
C ASP A 14 -5.41 -16.43 1.54
N GLU A 15 -4.98 -17.54 0.94
CA GLU A 15 -4.75 -17.64 -0.51
C GLU A 15 -6.03 -17.47 -1.33
N PHE A 16 -7.16 -17.95 -0.80
CA PHE A 16 -8.46 -17.82 -1.45
C PHE A 16 -8.87 -16.35 -1.54
N ARG A 17 -8.69 -15.60 -0.46
CA ARG A 17 -9.00 -14.18 -0.39
C ARG A 17 -8.05 -13.35 -1.25
N VAL A 18 -6.78 -13.74 -1.37
CA VAL A 18 -5.86 -13.15 -2.36
C VAL A 18 -6.37 -13.35 -3.79
N TYR A 19 -6.88 -14.54 -4.12
CA TYR A 19 -7.46 -14.81 -5.43
C TYR A 19 -8.70 -13.94 -5.70
N GLU A 20 -9.61 -13.83 -4.73
CA GLU A 20 -10.80 -12.96 -4.84
C GLU A 20 -10.43 -11.49 -5.06
N LEU A 21 -9.45 -11.00 -4.31
CA LEU A 21 -8.96 -9.62 -4.43
C LEU A 21 -8.34 -9.35 -5.81
N ARG A 22 -7.57 -10.29 -6.36
CA ARG A 22 -7.04 -10.19 -7.73
C ARG A 22 -8.16 -10.18 -8.77
N ARG A 23 -9.18 -11.03 -8.60
CA ARG A 23 -10.34 -11.08 -9.49
C ARG A 23 -11.14 -9.77 -9.44
N ALA A 24 -11.41 -9.25 -8.24
CA ALA A 24 -12.10 -7.98 -8.04
C ALA A 24 -11.34 -6.80 -8.67
N ALA A 25 -10.02 -6.75 -8.49
CA ALA A 25 -9.17 -5.73 -9.11
C ALA A 25 -9.28 -5.75 -10.64
N ARG A 26 -9.27 -6.94 -11.26
CA ARG A 26 -9.45 -7.10 -12.71
C ARG A 26 -10.82 -6.61 -13.18
N ILE A 27 -11.89 -6.97 -12.47
CA ILE A 27 -13.27 -6.56 -12.81
C ILE A 27 -13.41 -5.03 -12.70
N ALA A 28 -12.79 -4.43 -11.70
CA ALA A 28 -12.85 -2.99 -11.47
C ALA A 28 -11.87 -2.17 -12.34
N GLY A 29 -11.00 -2.82 -13.13
CA GLY A 29 -9.95 -2.12 -13.88
C GLY A 29 -8.86 -1.49 -13.00
N ILE A 30 -8.67 -2.00 -11.79
CA ILE A 30 -7.75 -1.47 -10.76
C ILE A 30 -6.48 -2.33 -10.70
N ARG A 31 -5.35 -1.71 -10.41
CA ARG A 31 -4.07 -2.42 -10.26
C ARG A 31 -4.01 -3.16 -8.92
N TYR A 32 -3.81 -4.48 -8.95
CA TYR A 32 -3.47 -5.26 -7.77
C TYR A 32 -1.97 -5.20 -7.50
N ILE A 33 -1.57 -4.93 -6.25
CA ILE A 33 -0.19 -4.91 -5.79
C ILE A 33 -0.04 -5.97 -4.69
N PRO A 34 0.82 -6.98 -4.86
CA PRO A 34 0.92 -8.12 -3.93
C PRO A 34 1.51 -7.76 -2.57
N ALA A 35 2.33 -6.71 -2.48
CA ALA A 35 2.88 -6.21 -1.23
C ALA A 35 3.00 -4.70 -1.27
N LYS A 36 2.67 -4.02 -0.17
CA LYS A 36 2.89 -2.58 -0.06
C LYS A 36 4.39 -2.30 -0.18
N PRO A 37 4.84 -1.40 -1.07
CA PRO A 37 6.25 -1.03 -1.13
C PRO A 37 6.65 -0.48 0.24
N ARG A 38 7.68 -1.08 0.85
CA ARG A 38 8.26 -0.55 2.08
C ARG A 38 8.77 0.86 1.77
N LEU A 39 8.33 1.84 2.54
CA LEU A 39 8.91 3.18 2.47
C LEU A 39 10.38 3.04 2.89
N ILE A 40 11.30 3.13 1.93
CA ILE A 40 12.76 3.17 2.16
C ILE A 40 13.17 4.57 2.66
N LYS A 41 12.21 5.49 2.82
CA LYS A 41 12.50 6.79 3.41
C LYS A 41 12.54 6.62 4.92
N PRO A 42 13.65 6.96 5.60
CA PRO A 42 13.60 7.09 7.05
C PRO A 42 12.47 8.06 7.39
N ALA A 43 11.64 7.69 8.35
CA ALA A 43 10.67 8.63 8.91
C ALA A 43 11.43 9.92 9.27
N PRO A 44 10.92 11.12 8.95
CA PRO A 44 11.57 12.33 9.41
C PRO A 44 11.74 12.23 10.91
N SER A 45 12.99 12.27 11.35
CA SER A 45 13.31 12.27 12.77
C SER A 45 12.76 13.55 13.36
N ARG A 46 11.70 13.40 14.17
CA ARG A 46 11.04 14.39 15.03
C ARG A 46 9.83 15.13 14.40
N PRO A 47 8.67 15.16 15.09
CA PRO A 47 7.48 15.90 14.66
C PRO A 47 7.58 17.42 14.89
N PHE A 48 8.60 17.89 15.59
CA PHE A 48 8.86 19.32 15.83
C PHE A 48 10.37 19.55 15.70
N GLY A 49 10.77 20.32 14.70
CA GLY A 49 12.13 20.82 14.57
C GLY A 49 12.44 21.74 15.74
N GLY A 50 13.47 21.39 16.51
CA GLY A 50 13.99 22.18 17.61
C GLY A 50 15.49 22.10 17.55
N ASP A 51 16.08 22.93 16.69
CA ASP A 51 17.49 23.27 16.78
C ASP A 51 17.62 24.23 17.95
N ALA A 52 17.90 23.68 19.13
CA ALA A 52 18.37 24.46 20.25
C ALA A 52 19.84 24.82 19.98
N ALA A 53 20.08 26.12 19.97
CA ALA A 53 21.36 26.79 19.85
C ALA A 53 22.43 26.32 20.85
#